data_AF-A0A4Y9JB60-F1
#
_entry.id   AF-A0A4Y9JB60-F1
#
_cell.length_a   1.000
_cell.length_b   1.000
_cell.length_c   1.000
_cell.angle_alpha   90.00
_cell.angle_beta   90.00
_cell.angle_gamma   90.00
#
_symmetry.space_group_name_H-M   'P 1'
#
loop_
_entity.id
_entity.type
_entity.pdbx_description
1 polymer ?
#
loop_
_entity_poly.entity_id
_entity_poly.type
_entity_poly.pdbx_seq_one_letter_code
_entity_poly.pdbx_strand_id
1 'polypeptide(L)'
;MKVKVALQNLRTGDWSWFEFPTNLEMVKQKLNARSGDELIVVDSELIGIPEYTSLREIQQFAEKMEEFPRQYLECLEQWVSFYGGIQGFSREFELDDWTIVETSSDEDFGSIMFYDFQAIKIPTELENYFDFEAYGRDCCLNSNNFFATDNYYVFQ
;
A
#
# COMPACT_ATOMS: atom_id res chain seq x y z
N MET A 1 -2.27 8.66 9.66
CA MET A 1 -1.37 7.91 10.58
C MET A 1 0.01 8.54 10.52
N LYS A 2 0.81 8.48 11.59
CA LYS A 2 2.20 8.97 11.54
C LYS A 2 3.13 7.88 11.00
N VAL A 3 4.07 8.26 10.15
CA VAL A 3 5.07 7.34 9.58
C VAL A 3 6.35 7.47 10.39
N LYS A 4 6.82 6.38 10.99
CA LYS A 4 8.08 6.38 11.75
C LYS A 4 9.22 5.79 10.95
N VAL A 5 10.29 6.58 10.82
CA VAL A 5 11.48 6.23 10.06
C VAL A 5 12.72 6.54 10.90
N ALA A 6 13.64 5.58 10.96
CA ALA A 6 14.98 5.78 11.48
C ALA A 6 15.88 6.26 10.34
N LEU A 7 16.52 7.39 10.57
CA LEU A 7 17.44 8.00 9.61
C LEU A 7 18.84 8.04 10.19
N GLN A 8 19.85 7.80 9.35
CA GLN A 8 21.25 7.92 9.70
C GLN A 8 21.97 8.86 8.75
N ASN A 9 22.82 9.73 9.29
CA ASN A 9 23.79 10.50 8.53
C ASN A 9 25.02 9.64 8.28
N LEU A 10 25.30 9.32 7.01
CA LEU A 10 26.44 8.47 6.64
C LEU A 10 27.80 9.08 6.99
N ARG A 11 27.91 10.42 7.02
CA ARG A 11 29.16 11.11 7.31
C ARG A 11 29.50 11.08 8.80
N THR A 12 28.51 11.30 9.68
CA THR A 12 28.75 11.38 11.13
C THR A 12 28.48 10.08 11.85
N GLY A 13 27.67 9.20 11.27
CA GLY A 13 27.13 8.01 11.92
C GLY A 13 25.96 8.30 12.87
N ASP A 14 25.58 9.57 13.06
CA ASP A 14 24.46 9.97 13.90
C ASP A 14 23.16 9.42 13.32
N TRP A 15 22.33 8.80 14.16
CA TRP A 15 21.05 8.26 13.75
C TRP A 15 19.96 8.56 14.77
N SER A 16 18.72 8.66 14.30
CA SER A 16 17.57 8.84 15.17
C SER A 16 16.27 8.43 14.51
N TRP A 17 15.27 8.11 15.33
CA TRP A 17 13.89 7.94 14.92
C TRP A 17 13.19 9.29 14.78
N PHE A 18 12.35 9.38 13.74
CA PHE A 18 11.52 10.54 13.44
C PHE A 18 10.10 10.11 13.05
N GLU A 19 9.11 10.89 13.50
CA GLU A 19 7.72 10.77 13.08
C GLU A 19 7.45 11.80 11.99
N PHE A 20 7.05 11.34 10.81
CA PHE A 20 6.62 12.18 9.68
C PHE A 20 5.08 12.25 9.61
N PRO A 21 4.52 13.34 9.05
CA PRO A 21 5.19 14.54 8.55
C PRO A 21 5.84 15.40 9.65
N THR A 22 7.00 16.01 9.36
CA THR A 22 7.78 16.81 10.33
C THR A 22 8.62 17.91 9.69
N ASN A 23 9.29 18.73 10.52
CA ASN A 23 10.19 19.76 10.06
C ASN A 23 11.54 19.17 9.62
N LEU A 24 11.84 19.22 8.32
CA LEU A 24 13.07 18.66 7.75
C LEU A 24 14.35 19.33 8.28
N GLU A 25 14.30 20.61 8.66
CA GLU A 25 15.45 21.30 9.25
C GLU A 25 15.74 20.79 10.66
N MET A 26 14.71 20.41 11.43
CA MET A 26 14.89 19.75 12.73
C MET A 26 15.54 18.38 12.57
N VAL A 27 15.15 17.61 11.53
CA VAL A 27 15.77 16.31 11.21
C VAL A 27 17.27 16.49 10.93
N LYS A 28 17.61 17.43 10.04
CA LYS A 28 19.01 17.74 9.71
C LYS A 28 19.81 18.19 10.93
N GLN A 29 19.24 19.08 11.75
CA GLN A 29 19.91 19.57 12.97
C GLN A 29 20.20 18.43 13.94
N LYS A 30 19.22 17.54 14.15
CA LYS A 30 19.37 16.40 15.08
C LYS A 30 20.42 15.39 14.60
N LEU A 31 20.56 15.21 13.29
CA LEU A 31 21.55 14.31 12.68
C LEU A 31 22.88 15.00 12.35
N ASN A 32 23.10 16.22 12.84
CA ASN A 32 24.28 17.04 12.52
C ASN A 32 24.58 17.12 11.01
N ALA A 33 23.53 17.11 10.19
CA ALA A 33 23.62 17.05 8.74
C ALA A 33 23.90 18.43 8.14
N ARG A 34 24.93 18.50 7.31
CA ARG A 34 25.30 19.69 6.53
C ARG A 34 24.76 19.58 5.10
N SER A 35 24.83 20.69 4.36
CA SER A 35 24.51 20.67 2.93
C SER A 35 25.43 19.69 2.20
N GLY A 36 24.85 18.71 1.52
CA GLY A 36 25.56 17.65 0.81
C GLY A 36 25.83 16.38 1.62
N ASP A 37 25.47 16.33 2.91
CA ASP A 37 25.50 15.08 3.67
C ASP A 37 24.41 14.13 3.17
N GLU A 38 24.77 12.85 3.03
CA GLU A 38 23.84 11.79 2.64
C GLU A 38 23.14 11.22 3.88
N LEU A 39 21.81 11.23 3.85
CA LEU A 39 20.96 10.61 4.86
C LEU A 39 20.34 9.36 4.26
N ILE A 40 20.39 8.26 5.01
CA ILE A 40 19.78 6.99 4.63
C ILE A 40 18.70 6.59 5.64
N VAL A 41 17.71 5.85 5.16
CA VAL A 41 16.74 5.13 5.96
C VAL A 41 17.39 3.83 6.43
N VAL A 42 17.53 3.67 7.74
CA VAL A 42 18.11 2.45 8.33
C VAL A 42 17.03 1.49 8.83
N ASP A 43 15.85 2.00 9.15
CA ASP A 43 14.70 1.22 9.61
C ASP A 43 13.40 2.03 9.46
N SER A 44 12.26 1.35 9.40
CA SER A 44 10.94 1.99 9.33
C SER A 44 9.85 1.09 9.92
N GLU A 45 8.87 1.70 10.60
CA GLU A 45 7.70 0.96 11.11
C GLU A 45 6.76 0.50 9.97
N LEU A 46 6.83 1.15 8.80
CA LEU A 46 6.13 0.75 7.59
C LEU A 46 7.07 0.02 6.63
N ILE A 47 6.58 -1.03 6.00
CA ILE A 47 7.31 -1.78 4.97
C ILE A 47 7.39 -0.95 3.69
N GLY A 48 8.48 -1.13 2.92
CA GLY A 48 8.57 -0.60 1.56
C GLY A 48 9.16 0.80 1.44
N ILE A 49 9.88 1.31 2.45
CA ILE A 49 10.69 2.53 2.35
C ILE A 49 12.16 2.15 2.07
N PRO A 50 12.67 2.32 0.84
CA PRO A 50 14.07 2.02 0.51
C PRO A 50 15.08 2.86 1.29
N GLU A 51 16.29 2.32 1.47
CA GLU A 51 17.41 2.97 2.18
C GLU A 51 17.72 4.39 1.66
N TYR A 52 17.71 4.58 0.34
CA TYR A 52 18.06 5.85 -0.31
C TYR A 52 16.85 6.76 -0.59
N THR A 53 15.74 6.54 0.12
CA THR A 53 14.56 7.40 -0.01
C THR A 53 14.85 8.80 0.53
N SER A 54 14.53 9.83 -0.26
CA SER A 54 14.78 11.21 0.16
C SER A 54 13.81 11.67 1.27
N LEU A 55 14.27 12.60 2.12
CA LEU A 55 13.42 13.21 3.15
C LEU A 55 12.10 13.78 2.60
N ARG A 56 12.13 14.30 1.37
CA ARG A 56 10.94 14.86 0.73
C ARG A 56 9.94 13.77 0.34
N GLU A 57 10.40 12.64 -0.17
CA GLU A 57 9.54 11.51 -0.50
C GLU A 57 8.91 10.90 0.75
N ILE A 58 9.68 10.74 1.83
CA ILE A 58 9.16 10.29 3.13
C ILE A 58 8.10 11.27 3.64
N GLN A 59 8.36 12.57 3.53
CA GLN A 59 7.42 13.61 3.93
C GLN A 59 6.11 13.54 3.13
N GLN A 60 6.18 13.47 1.80
CA GLN A 60 5.00 13.37 0.93
C GLN A 60 4.20 12.09 1.19
N PHE A 61 4.89 10.96 1.36
CA PHE A 61 4.24 9.71 1.72
C PHE A 61 3.54 9.82 3.06
N ALA A 62 4.19 10.39 4.07
CA ALA A 62 3.58 10.57 5.37
C ALA A 62 2.35 11.49 5.36
N GLU A 63 2.36 12.55 4.54
CA GLU A 63 1.20 13.41 4.32
C GLU A 63 0.03 12.62 3.72
N LYS A 64 0.27 11.83 2.66
CA LYS A 64 -0.76 10.95 2.07
C LYS A 64 -1.28 9.93 3.11
N MET A 65 -0.40 9.39 3.95
CA MET A 65 -0.76 8.47 5.03
C MET A 65 -1.56 9.13 6.16
N GLU A 66 -1.59 10.46 6.29
CA GLU A 66 -2.49 11.14 7.24
C GLU A 66 -3.96 10.96 6.87
N GLU A 67 -4.26 10.93 5.57
CA GLU A 67 -5.61 10.81 5.01
C GLU A 67 -6.00 9.36 4.69
N PHE A 68 -5.02 8.46 4.58
CA PHE A 68 -5.24 7.06 4.23
C PHE A 68 -6.11 6.30 5.28
N PRO A 69 -7.17 5.58 4.86
CA PRO A 69 -8.03 4.84 5.78
C PRO A 69 -7.33 3.67 6.45
N ARG A 70 -7.38 3.62 7.78
CA ARG A 70 -6.63 2.61 8.56
C ARG A 70 -7.08 1.16 8.34
N GLN A 71 -8.34 0.96 7.94
CA GLN A 71 -8.88 -0.38 7.67
C GLN A 71 -8.18 -1.08 6.49
N TYR A 72 -7.63 -0.32 5.54
CA TYR A 72 -6.95 -0.88 4.37
C TYR A 72 -5.42 -0.91 4.51
N LEU A 73 -4.89 -0.85 5.75
CA LEU A 73 -3.45 -0.88 5.98
C LEU A 73 -2.80 -2.18 5.53
N GLU A 74 -3.51 -3.31 5.57
CA GLU A 74 -3.00 -4.56 5.03
C GLU A 74 -2.83 -4.55 3.51
N CYS A 75 -3.60 -3.72 2.80
CA CYS A 75 -3.48 -3.53 1.35
C CYS A 75 -2.34 -2.57 0.95
N LEU A 76 -1.79 -1.82 1.91
CA LEU A 76 -0.84 -0.74 1.64
C LEU A 76 0.41 -1.23 0.91
N GLU A 77 0.98 -2.36 1.32
CA GLU A 77 2.21 -2.89 0.70
C GLU A 77 1.98 -3.25 -0.77
N GLN A 78 0.83 -3.86 -1.09
CA GLN A 78 0.47 -4.22 -2.46
C GLN A 78 0.28 -2.97 -3.33
N TRP A 79 -0.43 -1.96 -2.84
CA TRP A 79 -0.54 -0.69 -3.56
C TRP A 79 0.79 0.02 -3.73
N VAL A 80 1.62 0.09 -2.68
CA VAL A 80 2.96 0.69 -2.78
C VAL A 80 3.79 -0.03 -3.84
N SER A 81 3.74 -1.36 -3.88
CA SER A 81 4.40 -2.16 -4.92
C SER A 81 3.85 -1.88 -6.32
N PHE A 82 2.52 -1.82 -6.46
CA PHE A 82 1.82 -1.55 -7.72
C PHE A 82 2.26 -0.23 -8.36
N TYR A 83 2.38 0.84 -7.57
CA TYR A 83 2.85 2.14 -8.05
C TYR A 83 4.39 2.28 -8.09
N GLY A 84 5.14 1.19 -7.95
CA GLY A 84 6.60 1.20 -8.05
C GLY A 84 7.32 1.86 -6.86
N GLY A 85 6.70 1.84 -5.68
CA GLY A 85 7.24 2.35 -4.42
C GLY A 85 6.48 3.56 -3.88
N ILE A 86 6.91 4.05 -2.71
CA ILE A 86 6.19 5.11 -1.98
C ILE A 86 6.07 6.40 -2.77
N GLN A 87 7.02 6.70 -3.67
CA GLN A 87 6.97 7.91 -4.49
C GLN A 87 5.84 7.85 -5.50
N GLY A 88 5.70 6.74 -6.23
CA GLY A 88 4.60 6.57 -7.18
C GLY A 88 3.27 6.54 -6.45
N PHE A 89 3.17 5.76 -5.36
CA PHE A 89 1.98 5.72 -4.52
C PHE A 89 1.55 7.12 -4.05
N SER A 90 2.47 7.91 -3.51
CA SER A 90 2.14 9.25 -2.98
C SER A 90 1.64 10.22 -4.05
N ARG A 91 2.00 10.01 -5.32
CA ARG A 91 1.62 10.90 -6.44
C ARG A 91 0.36 10.44 -7.17
N GLU A 92 0.15 9.14 -7.28
CA GLU A 92 -0.78 8.55 -8.24
C GLU A 92 -1.88 7.72 -7.57
N PHE A 93 -1.72 7.32 -6.30
CA PHE A 93 -2.75 6.56 -5.60
C PHE A 93 -3.96 7.43 -5.27
N GLU A 94 -5.12 7.03 -5.76
CA GLU A 94 -6.43 7.47 -5.28
C GLU A 94 -7.26 6.24 -4.90
N LEU A 95 -7.86 6.27 -3.71
CA LEU A 95 -8.62 5.13 -3.21
C LEU A 95 -9.85 4.84 -4.07
N ASP A 96 -10.48 5.90 -4.59
CA ASP A 96 -11.69 5.80 -5.43
C ASP A 96 -11.44 5.13 -6.79
N ASP A 97 -10.17 4.98 -7.19
CA ASP A 97 -9.79 4.24 -8.40
C ASP A 97 -9.81 2.72 -8.20
N TRP A 98 -10.14 2.24 -7.00
CA TRP A 98 -10.12 0.82 -6.64
C TRP A 98 -11.45 0.34 -6.09
N THR A 99 -11.87 -0.83 -6.54
CA THR A 99 -12.94 -1.62 -5.94
C THR A 99 -12.34 -2.51 -4.86
N ILE A 100 -12.94 -2.49 -3.66
CA ILE A 100 -12.49 -3.27 -2.51
C ILE A 100 -13.66 -4.12 -2.03
N VAL A 101 -13.48 -5.44 -2.03
CA VAL A 101 -14.44 -6.40 -1.51
C VAL A 101 -13.87 -7.01 -0.24
N GLU A 102 -14.56 -6.80 0.89
CA GLU A 102 -14.17 -7.34 2.20
C GLU A 102 -14.65 -8.79 2.36
N THR A 103 -13.77 -9.72 2.03
CA THR A 103 -13.95 -11.16 2.29
C THR A 103 -12.60 -11.87 2.30
N SER A 104 -12.55 -13.00 3.01
CA SER A 104 -11.39 -13.89 3.11
C SER A 104 -11.58 -15.21 2.34
N SER A 105 -12.69 -15.35 1.61
CA SER A 105 -13.07 -16.57 0.90
C SER A 105 -13.18 -16.34 -0.60
N ASP A 106 -12.50 -17.19 -1.38
CA ASP A 106 -12.63 -17.22 -2.83
C ASP A 106 -14.09 -17.50 -3.25
N GLU A 107 -14.83 -18.30 -2.49
CA GLU A 107 -16.24 -18.63 -2.77
C GLU A 107 -17.16 -17.41 -2.60
N ASP A 108 -16.98 -16.66 -1.50
CA ASP A 108 -17.75 -15.45 -1.23
C ASP A 108 -17.41 -14.38 -2.28
N PHE A 109 -16.13 -14.23 -2.61
CA PHE A 109 -15.70 -13.32 -3.65
C PHE A 109 -16.30 -13.68 -5.01
N GLY A 110 -16.23 -14.96 -5.41
CA GLY A 110 -16.84 -15.44 -6.65
C GLY A 110 -18.35 -15.20 -6.70
N SER A 111 -19.04 -15.39 -5.58
CA SER A 111 -20.47 -15.12 -5.44
C SER A 111 -20.79 -13.63 -5.58
N ILE A 112 -20.01 -12.75 -4.96
CA ILE A 112 -20.15 -11.29 -5.08
C ILE A 112 -19.91 -10.84 -6.53
N MET A 113 -18.87 -11.37 -7.19
CA MET A 113 -18.58 -11.07 -8.59
C MET A 113 -19.73 -11.47 -9.52
N PHE A 114 -20.46 -12.54 -9.19
CA PHE A 114 -21.64 -12.96 -9.94
C PHE A 114 -22.90 -12.16 -9.60
N TYR A 115 -23.29 -12.07 -8.32
CA TYR A 115 -24.56 -11.46 -7.91
C TYR A 115 -24.54 -9.93 -7.95
N ASP A 116 -23.46 -9.31 -7.46
CA ASP A 116 -23.39 -7.86 -7.26
C ASP A 116 -22.79 -7.17 -8.48
N PHE A 117 -21.67 -7.70 -9.00
CA PHE A 117 -20.98 -7.12 -10.15
C PHE A 117 -21.47 -7.66 -11.49
N GLN A 118 -22.22 -8.77 -11.50
CA GLN A 118 -22.71 -9.42 -12.73
C GLN A 118 -21.60 -9.67 -13.76
N ALA A 119 -20.39 -10.01 -13.29
CA ALA A 119 -19.19 -10.15 -14.11
C ALA A 119 -19.28 -11.34 -15.10
N ILE A 120 -20.13 -12.33 -14.80
CA ILE A 120 -20.43 -13.47 -15.65
C ILE A 120 -21.95 -13.73 -15.68
N LYS A 121 -22.45 -14.27 -16.79
CA LYS A 121 -23.84 -14.70 -16.92
C LYS A 121 -23.94 -16.21 -16.90
N ILE A 122 -24.58 -16.74 -15.87
CA ILE A 122 -24.83 -18.16 -15.68
C ILE A 122 -26.35 -18.37 -15.78
N PRO A 123 -26.84 -19.31 -16.60
CA PRO A 123 -28.25 -19.67 -16.59
C PRO A 123 -28.70 -20.16 -15.22
N THR A 124 -29.90 -19.77 -14.76
CA THR A 124 -30.40 -20.10 -13.42
C THR A 124 -30.48 -21.59 -13.15
N GLU A 125 -30.67 -22.42 -14.19
CA GLU A 125 -30.66 -23.88 -14.07
C GLU A 125 -29.28 -24.44 -13.72
N LEU A 126 -28.20 -23.69 -13.98
CA LEU A 126 -26.81 -24.07 -13.74
C LEU A 126 -26.18 -23.37 -12.53
N GLU A 127 -26.82 -22.35 -11.95
CA GLU A 127 -26.26 -21.58 -10.83
C GLU A 127 -25.85 -22.47 -9.65
N ASN A 128 -26.70 -23.42 -9.24
CA ASN A 128 -26.40 -24.34 -8.12
C ASN A 128 -25.28 -25.36 -8.41
N TYR A 129 -24.80 -25.42 -9.65
CA TYR A 129 -23.70 -26.30 -10.08
C TYR A 129 -22.44 -25.51 -10.40
N PHE A 130 -22.47 -24.19 -10.30
CA PHE A 130 -21.33 -23.35 -10.57
C PHE A 130 -20.38 -23.33 -9.36
N ASP A 131 -19.10 -23.53 -9.65
CA ASP A 131 -18.04 -23.52 -8.63
C ASP A 131 -17.58 -22.08 -8.41
N PHE A 132 -18.25 -21.40 -7.47
CA PHE A 132 -17.92 -20.01 -7.13
C PHE A 132 -16.54 -19.87 -6.49
N GLU A 133 -16.07 -20.87 -5.73
CA GLU A 133 -14.73 -20.88 -5.14
C GLU A 133 -13.66 -20.89 -6.23
N ALA A 134 -13.76 -21.81 -7.19
CA ALA A 134 -12.82 -21.84 -8.31
C ALA A 134 -12.88 -20.56 -9.14
N TYR A 135 -14.09 -20.02 -9.38
CA TYR A 135 -14.25 -18.78 -10.12
C TYR A 135 -13.61 -17.58 -9.42
N GLY A 136 -13.89 -17.37 -8.13
CA GLY A 136 -13.34 -16.25 -7.37
C GLY A 136 -11.82 -16.30 -7.29
N ARG A 137 -11.24 -17.47 -7.04
CA ARG A 137 -9.78 -17.67 -7.08
C ARG A 137 -9.19 -17.31 -8.44
N ASP A 138 -9.84 -17.74 -9.52
CA ASP A 138 -9.33 -17.58 -10.88
C ASP A 138 -9.53 -16.14 -11.42
N CYS A 139 -10.46 -15.36 -10.86
CA CYS A 139 -10.58 -13.91 -11.13
C CYS A 139 -9.28 -13.16 -10.81
N CYS A 140 -8.53 -13.60 -9.80
CA CYS A 140 -7.27 -13.00 -9.38
C CYS A 140 -6.12 -13.23 -10.38
N LEU A 141 -6.16 -14.33 -11.14
CA LEU A 141 -5.01 -14.85 -11.88
C LEU A 141 -4.76 -14.15 -13.23
N ASN A 142 -5.75 -13.42 -13.76
CA ASN A 142 -5.71 -12.90 -15.13
C ASN A 142 -5.69 -11.36 -15.22
N SER A 143 -5.55 -10.65 -14.11
CA SER A 143 -5.57 -9.18 -14.09
C SER A 143 -4.28 -8.62 -13.50
N ASN A 144 -3.70 -7.63 -14.18
CA ASN A 144 -2.54 -6.88 -13.67
C ASN A 144 -2.94 -5.89 -12.56
N ASN A 145 -4.22 -5.55 -12.45
CA ASN A 145 -4.76 -4.59 -11.49
C ASN A 145 -5.65 -5.33 -10.50
N PHE A 146 -5.11 -6.40 -9.91
CA PHE A 146 -5.81 -7.24 -8.95
C PHE A 146 -4.82 -7.77 -7.93
N PHE A 147 -5.19 -7.71 -6.65
CA PHE A 147 -4.54 -8.48 -5.60
C PHE A 147 -5.53 -8.88 -4.52
N ALA A 148 -5.17 -9.90 -3.74
CA ALA A 148 -5.91 -10.33 -2.56
C ALA A 148 -5.00 -10.24 -1.32
N THR A 149 -5.60 -9.91 -0.19
CA THR A 149 -5.02 -10.00 1.15
C THR A 149 -5.82 -11.02 1.96
N ASP A 150 -5.51 -11.17 3.25
CA ASP A 150 -6.26 -12.07 4.12
C ASP A 150 -7.74 -11.68 4.27
N ASN A 151 -8.09 -10.39 4.10
CA ASN A 151 -9.46 -9.90 4.31
C ASN A 151 -10.06 -9.14 3.11
N TYR A 152 -9.29 -8.89 2.04
CA TYR A 152 -9.76 -8.10 0.92
C TYR A 152 -9.38 -8.68 -0.44
N TYR A 153 -10.30 -8.56 -1.39
CA TYR A 153 -10.01 -8.62 -2.82
C TYR A 153 -10.09 -7.21 -3.38
N VAL A 154 -9.02 -6.76 -4.05
CA VAL A 154 -8.86 -5.38 -4.50
C VAL A 154 -8.53 -5.35 -5.98
N PHE A 155 -9.31 -4.60 -6.76
CA PHE A 155 -9.15 -4.53 -8.20
C PHE A 155 -9.63 -3.22 -8.82
N GLN A 156 -9.17 -2.92 -10.03
CA GLN A 156 -9.61 -1.77 -10.85
C GLN A 156 -10.48 -2.19 -12.02
#